data_AF-A0A926IJT1-F1
#
_entry.id   AF-A0A926IJT1-F1
#
_cell.length_a   1.000
_cell.length_b   1.000
_cell.length_c   1.000
_cell.angle_alpha   90.00
_cell.angle_beta   90.00
_cell.angle_gamma   90.00
#
_symmetry.space_group_name_H-M   'P 1'
#
loop_
_entity.id
_entity.type
_entity.pdbx_description
1 polymer ?
#
loop_
_entity_poly.entity_id
_entity_poly.type
_entity_poly.pdbx_seq_one_letter_code
_entity_poly.pdbx_strand_id
1 'polypeptide(L)'
;MKFSEFLIEHGGLFFGCLGAVLAVLCPGIGSAKNVGLVGEAASGLIIEEPEKFGRSLVLQLLPGTQGLYGFVIGLLVMGKLNTSMELAQGLYLLISCVPVAVVGWLSAIYQGRVAIAGITILAKNGEQATKGIIYAVMVETYALLSFVMSLILVNAVGF
;
A
#
# COMPACT_ATOMS: atom_id res chain seq x y z
N MET A 1 17.98 5.38 35.19
CA MET A 1 17.88 6.09 33.90
C MET A 1 16.52 6.75 33.82
N LYS A 2 16.46 8.04 33.48
CA LYS A 2 15.17 8.73 33.26
C LYS A 2 14.60 8.29 31.91
N PHE A 3 13.26 8.31 31.77
CA PHE A 3 12.60 7.95 30.52
C PHE A 3 13.09 8.78 29.31
N SER A 4 13.42 10.04 29.53
CA SER A 4 14.00 10.92 28.51
C SER A 4 15.37 10.44 28.00
N GLU A 5 16.23 9.94 28.90
CA GLU A 5 17.55 9.42 28.56
C GLU A 5 17.42 8.12 27.76
N PHE A 6 16.47 7.25 28.14
CA PHE A 6 16.14 6.03 27.39
C PHE A 6 15.70 6.31 25.96
N LEU A 7 14.83 7.30 25.76
CA LEU A 7 14.38 7.68 24.42
C LEU A 7 15.49 8.28 23.56
N ILE A 8 16.42 9.00 24.16
CA ILE A 8 17.55 9.58 23.42
C ILE A 8 18.53 8.47 23.00
N GLU A 9 18.84 7.52 23.89
CA GLU A 9 19.79 6.44 23.60
C GLU A 9 19.25 5.35 22.68
N HIS A 10 17.95 5.03 22.73
CA HIS A 10 17.38 3.89 22.00
C HIS A 10 16.24 4.26 21.03
N GLY A 11 15.75 5.50 21.07
CA GLY A 11 14.59 5.91 20.30
C GLY A 11 14.85 5.98 18.79
N GLY A 12 16.07 6.27 18.34
CA GLY A 12 16.40 6.35 16.91
C GLY A 12 16.09 5.06 16.17
N LEU A 13 16.73 3.96 16.57
CA LEU A 13 16.46 2.64 16.00
C LEU A 13 14.99 2.23 16.15
N PHE A 14 14.40 2.45 17.33
CA PHE A 14 13.01 2.09 17.59
C PHE A 14 12.03 2.77 16.62
N PHE A 15 12.12 4.10 16.45
CA PHE A 15 11.22 4.83 15.55
C PHE A 15 11.49 4.53 14.08
N GLY A 16 12.75 4.32 13.68
CA GLY A 16 13.07 3.85 12.33
C GLY A 16 12.42 2.50 12.02
N CYS A 17 12.55 1.53 12.94
CA CYS A 17 11.87 0.23 12.85
C CYS A 17 10.35 0.37 12.77
N LEU A 18 9.76 1.21 13.64
CA LEU A 18 8.32 1.47 13.62
C LEU A 18 7.86 2.02 12.27
N GLY A 19 8.63 2.93 11.67
CA GLY A 19 8.39 3.45 10.33
C GLY A 19 8.36 2.34 9.27
N ALA A 20 9.37 1.47 9.26
CA ALA A 20 9.43 0.33 8.34
C ALA A 20 8.24 -0.61 8.51
N VAL A 21 7.88 -0.94 9.76
CA VAL A 21 6.73 -1.80 10.07
C VAL A 21 5.42 -1.18 9.56
N LEU A 22 5.17 0.10 9.83
CA LEU A 22 3.95 0.77 9.39
C LEU A 22 3.86 0.89 7.86
N ALA A 23 4.98 1.16 7.20
CA ALA A 23 5.05 1.20 5.74
C ALA A 23 4.61 -0.13 5.10
N VAL A 24 4.94 -1.28 5.70
CA VAL A 24 4.52 -2.58 5.18
C VAL A 24 3.10 -2.96 5.65
N LEU A 25 2.83 -2.80 6.94
CA LEU A 25 1.63 -3.32 7.58
C LEU A 25 0.36 -2.66 7.06
N CYS A 26 0.30 -1.33 7.05
CA CYS A 26 -0.91 -0.58 6.72
C CYS A 26 -1.39 -0.83 5.28
N PRO A 27 -0.57 -0.58 4.24
CA PRO A 27 -0.99 -0.84 2.86
C PRO A 27 -1.11 -2.34 2.58
N GLY A 28 -0.33 -3.20 3.23
CA GLY A 28 -0.49 -4.65 3.15
C GLY A 28 -1.87 -5.12 3.60
N ILE A 29 -2.37 -4.61 4.74
CA ILE A 29 -3.74 -4.88 5.22
C ILE A 29 -4.78 -4.33 4.23
N GLY A 30 -4.58 -3.10 3.75
CA GLY A 30 -5.45 -2.49 2.74
C GLY A 30 -5.59 -3.35 1.49
N SER A 31 -4.45 -3.77 0.94
CA SER A 31 -4.42 -4.61 -0.25
C SER A 31 -5.00 -5.99 0.00
N ALA A 32 -4.57 -6.71 1.03
CA ALA A 32 -5.06 -8.06 1.32
C ALA A 32 -6.59 -8.11 1.45
N LYS A 33 -7.16 -7.15 2.21
CA LYS A 33 -8.61 -7.05 2.38
C LYS A 33 -9.33 -6.85 1.03
N ASN A 34 -8.85 -5.94 0.20
CA ASN A 34 -9.59 -5.52 -0.99
C ASN A 34 -9.34 -6.39 -2.22
N VAL A 35 -8.14 -6.97 -2.35
CA VAL A 35 -7.88 -8.07 -3.28
C VAL A 35 -8.78 -9.26 -2.94
N GLY A 36 -9.00 -9.54 -1.65
CA GLY A 36 -9.97 -10.53 -1.18
C GLY A 36 -11.40 -10.21 -1.62
N LEU A 37 -11.90 -9.01 -1.31
CA LEU A 37 -13.26 -8.60 -1.66
C LEU A 37 -13.54 -8.58 -3.17
N VAL A 38 -12.58 -8.14 -3.99
CA VAL A 38 -12.73 -8.22 -5.45
C VAL A 38 -12.71 -9.68 -5.92
N GLY A 39 -11.90 -10.52 -5.28
CA GLY A 39 -11.86 -11.96 -5.54
C GLY A 39 -13.17 -12.67 -5.22
N GLU A 40 -13.82 -12.31 -4.11
CA GLU A 40 -15.16 -12.80 -3.76
C GLU A 40 -16.18 -12.44 -4.85
N ALA A 41 -16.19 -11.17 -5.30
CA ALA A 41 -17.05 -10.73 -6.39
C ALA A 41 -16.75 -11.45 -7.72
N ALA A 42 -15.47 -11.60 -8.07
CA ALA A 42 -15.03 -12.31 -9.26
C ALA A 42 -15.42 -13.79 -9.21
N SER A 43 -15.29 -14.45 -8.06
CA SER A 43 -15.64 -15.86 -7.90
C SER A 43 -17.11 -16.14 -8.21
N GLY A 44 -18.02 -15.22 -7.82
CA GLY A 44 -19.44 -15.32 -8.16
C GLY A 44 -19.69 -15.24 -9.67
N LEU A 45 -18.91 -14.44 -10.39
CA LEU A 45 -19.01 -14.32 -11.85
C LEU A 45 -18.47 -15.56 -12.58
N ILE A 46 -17.33 -16.09 -12.14
CA ILE A 46 -16.62 -17.17 -12.87
C ILE A 46 -17.34 -18.52 -12.81
N ILE A 47 -18.26 -18.71 -11.86
CA ILE A 47 -19.13 -19.90 -11.82
C ILE A 47 -20.05 -19.95 -13.05
N GLU A 48 -20.57 -18.81 -13.48
CA GLU A 48 -21.50 -18.71 -14.62
C GLU A 48 -20.77 -18.44 -15.94
N GLU A 49 -19.70 -17.63 -15.91
CA GLU A 49 -19.01 -17.11 -17.10
C GLU A 49 -17.47 -17.32 -16.98
N PRO A 50 -16.98 -18.57 -17.02
CA PRO A 50 -15.58 -18.90 -16.75
C PRO A 50 -14.59 -18.28 -17.75
N GLU A 51 -15.02 -18.02 -18.98
CA GLU A 51 -14.23 -17.35 -20.02
C GLU A 51 -13.84 -15.90 -19.64
N LYS A 52 -14.51 -15.29 -18.66
CA LYS A 52 -14.19 -13.96 -18.15
C LYS A 52 -13.06 -13.94 -17.10
N PHE A 53 -12.49 -15.11 -16.76
CA PHE A 53 -11.46 -15.25 -15.72
C PHE A 53 -10.33 -14.23 -15.85
N GLY A 54 -9.69 -14.15 -17.02
CA GLY A 54 -8.56 -13.25 -17.22
C GLY A 54 -8.89 -11.77 -16.98
N ARG A 55 -10.07 -11.31 -17.41
CA ARG A 55 -10.51 -9.91 -17.20
C ARG A 55 -10.88 -9.63 -15.74
N SER A 56 -11.49 -10.61 -15.06
CA SER A 56 -11.83 -10.50 -13.64
C SER A 56 -10.57 -10.46 -12.76
N LEU A 57 -9.54 -11.24 -13.12
CA LEU A 57 -8.26 -11.29 -12.42
C LEU A 57 -7.54 -9.93 -12.48
N VAL A 58 -7.59 -9.25 -13.64
CA VAL A 58 -7.00 -7.90 -13.76
C VAL A 58 -7.64 -6.95 -12.75
N LEU A 59 -8.98 -6.92 -12.65
CA LEU A 59 -9.68 -6.07 -11.67
C LEU A 59 -9.32 -6.44 -10.23
N GLN A 60 -9.17 -7.74 -9.93
CA GLN A 60 -8.76 -8.22 -8.60
C GLN A 60 -7.36 -7.77 -8.19
N LEU A 61 -6.43 -7.70 -9.14
CA LEU A 61 -5.04 -7.35 -8.87
C LEU A 61 -4.84 -5.84 -8.62
N LEU A 62 -5.75 -4.98 -9.08
CA LEU A 62 -5.60 -3.52 -8.97
C LEU A 62 -5.37 -3.03 -7.53
N PRO A 63 -6.21 -3.36 -6.53
CA PRO A 63 -5.95 -2.94 -5.14
C PRO A 63 -4.78 -3.68 -4.46
N GLY A 64 -3.97 -4.43 -5.20
CA GLY A 64 -2.81 -5.17 -4.69
C GLY A 64 -1.50 -4.37 -4.71
N THR A 65 -1.40 -3.31 -5.51
CA THR A 65 -0.16 -2.56 -5.73
C THR A 65 0.28 -1.76 -4.50
N GLN A 66 -0.67 -1.30 -3.68
CA GLN A 66 -0.37 -0.51 -2.49
C GLN A 66 0.50 -1.28 -1.50
N GLY A 67 0.21 -2.56 -1.26
CA GLY A 67 1.04 -3.44 -0.44
C GLY A 67 2.48 -3.54 -0.97
N LEU A 68 2.68 -3.57 -2.29
CA LEU A 68 4.01 -3.60 -2.89
C LEU A 68 4.75 -2.26 -2.70
N TYR A 69 4.07 -1.12 -2.83
CA TYR A 69 4.66 0.19 -2.56
C TYR A 69 5.13 0.32 -1.11
N GLY A 70 4.27 -0.10 -0.17
CA GLY A 70 4.61 -0.16 1.24
C GLY A 70 5.80 -1.06 1.54
N PHE A 71 5.83 -2.24 0.92
CA PHE A 71 6.94 -3.18 1.02
C PHE A 71 8.27 -2.59 0.54
N VAL A 72 8.28 -1.92 -0.62
CA VAL A 72 9.48 -1.26 -1.14
C VAL A 72 10.00 -0.19 -0.17
N ILE A 73 9.12 0.68 0.35
CA ILE A 73 9.53 1.70 1.33
C ILE A 73 10.06 1.06 2.62
N GLY A 74 9.40 0.01 3.12
CA GLY A 74 9.85 -0.75 4.28
C GLY A 74 11.26 -1.31 4.08
N LEU A 75 11.56 -1.92 2.93
CA LEU A 75 12.89 -2.42 2.60
C LEU A 75 13.95 -1.33 2.54
N LEU A 76 13.63 -0.17 1.95
CA LEU A 76 14.55 0.96 1.87
C LEU A 76 14.87 1.52 3.26
N VAL A 77 13.87 1.61 4.14
CA VAL A 77 14.08 2.05 5.53
C VAL A 77 14.92 1.02 6.28
N MET A 78 14.63 -0.28 6.13
CA MET A 78 15.43 -1.35 6.74
C MET A 78 16.91 -1.27 6.37
N GLY A 79 17.22 -0.95 5.11
CA GLY A 79 18.60 -0.75 4.64
C GLY A 79 19.33 0.45 5.25
N LYS A 80 18.61 1.36 5.93
CA LYS A 80 19.16 2.55 6.60
C LYS A 80 19.22 2.41 8.11
N LEU A 81 18.67 1.36 8.69
CA LEU A 81 18.63 1.19 10.15
C LEU A 81 20.03 0.93 10.71
N ASN A 82 20.36 1.62 11.80
CA ASN A 82 21.61 1.45 12.53
C ASN A 82 21.34 1.49 14.04
N THR A 83 22.10 0.71 14.81
CA THR A 83 22.03 0.67 16.28
C THR A 83 22.47 1.98 16.93
N SER A 84 23.34 2.76 16.29
CA SER A 84 23.81 4.07 16.78
C SER A 84 23.04 5.25 16.18
N MET A 85 21.83 5.02 15.66
CA MET A 85 21.01 6.05 15.03
C MET A 85 20.48 7.05 16.06
N GLU A 86 20.61 8.34 15.78
CA GLU A 86 20.08 9.39 16.64
C GLU A 86 18.55 9.40 16.64
N LEU A 87 17.95 9.86 17.74
CA LEU A 87 16.49 9.99 17.86
C LEU A 87 15.85 10.78 16.69
N ALA A 88 16.48 11.87 16.28
CA ALA A 88 15.99 12.71 15.17
C ALA A 88 15.96 11.95 13.83
N GLN A 89 16.96 11.11 13.57
CA GLN A 89 17.06 10.29 12.35
C GLN A 89 15.95 9.23 12.33
N GLY A 90 15.72 8.56 13.48
CA GLY A 90 14.63 7.59 13.62
C GLY A 90 13.24 8.18 13.40
N LEU A 91 12.98 9.35 14.01
CA LEU A 91 11.72 10.07 13.82
C LEU A 91 11.54 10.55 12.38
N TYR A 92 12.61 10.98 11.73
CA TYR A 92 12.57 11.35 10.32
C TYR A 92 12.16 10.16 9.44
N LEU A 93 12.77 8.99 9.64
CA LEU A 93 12.42 7.77 8.91
C LEU A 93 10.96 7.36 9.16
N LEU A 94 10.49 7.45 10.41
CA LEU A 94 9.08 7.20 10.75
C LEU A 94 8.14 8.11 9.95
N ILE A 95 8.38 9.44 9.98
CA ILE A 95 7.55 10.42 9.27
C ILE A 95 7.60 10.18 7.76
N SER A 96 8.76 9.75 7.24
CA SER A 96 8.95 9.43 5.81
C SER A 96 8.06 8.28 5.35
N CYS A 97 7.70 7.36 6.24
CA CYS A 97 6.80 6.22 5.97
C CYS A 97 5.30 6.58 6.07
N VAL A 98 4.93 7.67 6.75
CA VAL A 98 3.52 8.02 6.99
C VAL A 98 2.71 8.19 5.70
N PRO A 99 3.20 8.88 4.65
CA PRO A 99 2.43 9.04 3.41
C PRO A 99 2.01 7.69 2.80
N VAL A 100 2.95 6.78 2.54
CA VAL A 100 2.63 5.46 1.96
C VAL A 100 1.80 4.59 2.91
N ALA A 101 2.03 4.68 4.22
CA ALA A 101 1.30 3.88 5.20
C ALA A 101 -0.19 4.25 5.22
N VAL A 102 -0.51 5.54 5.31
CA VAL A 102 -1.90 6.03 5.43
C VAL A 102 -2.60 6.02 4.08
N VAL A 103 -1.99 6.64 3.07
CA VAL A 103 -2.64 6.78 1.76
C VAL A 103 -2.71 5.43 1.06
N GLY A 104 -1.66 4.60 1.13
CA GLY A 104 -1.68 3.25 0.57
C GLY A 104 -2.74 2.35 1.21
N TRP A 105 -2.96 2.45 2.53
CA TRP A 105 -4.04 1.71 3.18
C TRP A 105 -5.41 2.15 2.68
N LEU A 106 -5.69 3.46 2.69
CA LEU A 106 -7.01 3.98 2.33
C LEU A 106 -7.30 3.86 0.84
N SER A 107 -6.31 4.11 -0.03
CA SER A 107 -6.48 4.03 -1.48
C SER A 107 -6.77 2.60 -1.93
N ALA A 108 -6.16 1.57 -1.32
CA ALA A 108 -6.49 0.18 -1.59
C ALA A 108 -7.97 -0.14 -1.29
N ILE A 109 -8.52 0.44 -0.21
CA ILE A 109 -9.96 0.31 0.13
C ILE A 109 -10.84 0.96 -0.94
N TYR A 110 -10.53 2.19 -1.32
CA TYR A 110 -11.32 2.87 -2.34
C TYR A 110 -11.22 2.20 -3.70
N GLN A 111 -10.03 1.75 -4.09
CA GLN A 111 -9.78 1.08 -5.35
C GLN A 111 -10.47 -0.29 -5.41
N GLY A 112 -10.46 -1.05 -4.30
CA GLY A 112 -11.21 -2.30 -4.19
C GLY A 112 -12.70 -2.12 -4.47
N ARG A 113 -13.31 -1.09 -3.87
CA ARG A 113 -14.73 -0.77 -4.11
C ARG A 113 -15.02 -0.46 -5.58
N VAL A 114 -14.13 0.27 -6.25
CA VAL A 114 -14.27 0.59 -7.68
C VAL A 114 -14.03 -0.66 -8.54
N ALA A 115 -13.06 -1.50 -8.19
CA ALA A 115 -12.79 -2.76 -8.89
C ALA A 115 -13.96 -3.75 -8.78
N ILE A 116 -14.62 -3.86 -7.62
CA ILE A 116 -15.86 -4.64 -7.43
C ILE A 116 -16.97 -4.11 -8.36
N ALA A 117 -17.14 -2.80 -8.46
CA ALA A 117 -18.09 -2.22 -9.42
C ALA A 117 -17.69 -2.55 -10.88
N GLY A 118 -16.38 -2.61 -11.17
CA GLY A 118 -15.83 -3.09 -12.43
C GLY A 118 -16.20 -4.54 -12.74
N ILE A 119 -16.24 -5.43 -11.74
CA ILE A 119 -16.72 -6.82 -11.90
C ILE A 119 -18.20 -6.81 -12.35
N THR A 120 -19.01 -5.89 -11.83
CA THR A 120 -20.41 -5.75 -12.26
C THR A 120 -20.52 -5.31 -13.72
N ILE A 121 -19.64 -4.40 -14.19
CA ILE A 121 -19.57 -4.03 -15.61
C ILE A 121 -19.19 -5.26 -16.43
N LEU A 122 -18.17 -6.02 -16.01
CA LEU A 122 -17.73 -7.23 -16.70
C LEU A 122 -18.84 -8.28 -16.80
N ALA A 123 -19.62 -8.45 -15.73
CA ALA A 123 -20.77 -9.35 -15.71
C ALA A 123 -21.87 -8.92 -16.70
N LYS A 124 -22.31 -7.66 -16.62
CA LYS A 124 -23.48 -7.18 -17.39
C LYS A 124 -23.16 -6.74 -18.83
N ASN A 125 -21.95 -6.25 -19.07
CA ASN A 125 -21.52 -5.73 -20.37
C ASN A 125 -20.01 -5.88 -20.54
N GLY A 126 -19.58 -7.12 -20.82
CA GLY A 126 -18.17 -7.49 -20.88
C GLY A 126 -17.34 -6.75 -21.92
N GLU A 127 -17.95 -6.19 -22.96
CA GLU A 127 -17.28 -5.34 -23.96
C GLU A 127 -16.78 -4.01 -23.35
N GLN A 128 -17.44 -3.53 -22.30
CA GLN A 128 -17.12 -2.28 -21.61
C GLN A 128 -16.22 -2.47 -20.39
N ALA A 129 -15.73 -3.70 -20.12
CA ALA A 129 -14.95 -4.04 -18.93
C ALA A 129 -13.70 -3.15 -18.74
N THR A 130 -13.07 -2.71 -19.83
CA THR A 130 -11.92 -1.79 -19.79
C THR A 130 -12.24 -0.48 -19.07
N LYS A 131 -13.48 0.02 -19.15
CA LYS A 131 -13.88 1.23 -18.42
C LYS A 131 -13.83 1.03 -16.90
N GLY A 132 -14.19 -0.16 -16.42
CA GLY A 132 -14.07 -0.52 -15.01
C GLY A 132 -12.62 -0.48 -14.53
N ILE A 133 -11.69 -0.98 -15.35
CA ILE A 133 -10.25 -0.89 -15.09
C ILE A 133 -9.81 0.58 -15.02
N ILE A 134 -10.20 1.40 -16.00
CA ILE A 134 -9.84 2.82 -16.03
C ILE A 134 -10.31 3.55 -14.77
N TYR A 135 -11.55 3.33 -14.33
CA TYR A 135 -12.05 3.96 -13.10
C TYR A 135 -11.25 3.54 -11.86
N ALA A 136 -10.89 2.26 -11.74
CA ALA A 136 -10.07 1.78 -10.64
C ALA A 136 -8.64 2.36 -10.68
N VAL A 137 -8.07 2.54 -11.87
CA VAL A 137 -6.74 3.17 -12.04
C VAL A 137 -6.75 4.65 -11.64
N MET A 138 -7.86 5.38 -11.72
CA MET A 138 -7.91 6.76 -11.25
C MET A 138 -7.63 6.89 -9.74
N VAL A 139 -7.96 5.85 -8.96
CA VAL A 139 -7.64 5.80 -7.52
C VAL A 139 -6.14 5.51 -7.29
N GLU A 140 -5.50 4.79 -8.21
CA GLU A 140 -4.07 4.42 -8.15
C GLU A 140 -3.16 5.64 -8.05
N THR A 141 -3.52 6.73 -8.76
CA THR A 141 -2.74 7.97 -8.79
C THR A 141 -2.39 8.47 -7.40
N TYR A 142 -3.31 8.38 -6.43
CA TYR A 142 -3.07 8.85 -5.07
C TYR A 142 -2.10 7.93 -4.31
N ALA A 143 -2.16 6.61 -4.55
CA ALA A 143 -1.20 5.67 -4.00
C ALA A 143 0.22 5.98 -4.52
N LEU A 144 0.37 6.19 -5.82
CA LEU A 144 1.64 6.53 -6.44
C LEU A 144 2.22 7.85 -5.92
N LEU A 145 1.41 8.90 -5.78
CA LEU A 145 1.86 10.17 -5.22
C LEU A 145 2.41 10.00 -3.79
N SER A 146 1.73 9.20 -2.96
CA SER A 146 2.19 8.91 -1.60
C SER A 146 3.47 8.07 -1.56
N PHE A 147 3.58 7.09 -2.46
CA PHE A 147 4.77 6.26 -2.60
C PHE A 147 5.98 7.09 -3.04
N VAL A 148 5.82 7.92 -4.06
CA VAL A 148 6.89 8.80 -4.55
C VAL A 148 7.33 9.78 -3.47
N MET A 149 6.39 10.35 -2.70
CA MET A 149 6.74 11.22 -1.58
C MET A 149 7.57 10.49 -0.52
N SER A 150 7.12 9.31 -0.09
CA SER A 150 7.88 8.48 0.86
C SER A 150 9.25 8.07 0.31
N LEU A 151 9.33 7.73 -0.99
CA LEU A 151 10.57 7.37 -1.66
C LEU A 151 11.58 8.53 -1.66
N ILE A 152 11.12 9.74 -1.98
CA ILE A 152 11.96 10.94 -1.97
C ILE A 152 12.44 11.21 -0.55
N LEU A 153 11.56 11.20 0.46
CA LEU A 153 11.93 11.47 1.85
C LEU A 153 12.97 10.47 2.37
N VAL A 154 12.75 9.17 2.16
CA VAL A 154 13.70 8.13 2.60
C VAL A 154 15.08 8.30 1.94
N ASN A 155 15.12 8.70 0.66
CA ASN A 155 16.38 8.85 -0.08
C ASN A 155 17.02 10.24 0.03
N ALA A 156 16.28 11.27 0.43
CA ALA A 156 16.77 12.64 0.56
C ALA A 156 17.80 12.79 1.68
N VAL A 157 17.88 11.82 2.60
CA VAL A 157 18.81 11.87 3.71
C VAL A 157 19.81 10.71 3.70
N GLY A 158 21.09 11.08 3.79
CA GLY A 158 22.20 10.18 4.04
C GLY A 158 22.66 10.36 5.48
N PHE A 159 22.64 9.27 6.24
CA PHE A 159 23.21 9.16 7.57
C PHE A 159 24.19 7.98 7.57
#